data_AF-A0A0Q7FIT1-F1
#
_entry.id   AF-A0A0Q7FIT1-F1
#
_cell.length_a   1.000
_cell.length_b   1.000
_cell.length_c   1.000
_cell.angle_alpha   90.00
_cell.angle_beta   90.00
_cell.angle_gamma   90.00
#
_symmetry.space_group_name_H-M   'P 1'
#
loop_
_entity.id
_entity.type
_entity.pdbx_description
1 polymer ?
#
loop_
_entity_poly.entity_id
_entity_poly.type
_entity_poly.pdbx_seq_one_letter_code
_entity_poly.pdbx_strand_id
1 'polypeptide(L)'
;MAGPATAAPQDPTTSIKRDSDPARSQAEPSYQTREERLNAKPLDWNATKGKPRRKAQTAAEKKSLADAKAEHAEGGAPDPKADEEARRLHPDDWKAPGQQR
;
A
#
# COMPACT_ATOMS: atom_id res chain seq x y z
N MET A 1 36.91 -20.29 -32.34
CA MET A 1 37.34 -21.10 -31.19
C MET A 1 36.78 -20.45 -29.93
N ALA A 2 35.62 -20.89 -29.44
CA ALA A 2 35.04 -20.40 -28.18
C ALA A 2 35.64 -21.20 -27.01
N GLY A 3 36.24 -20.52 -26.05
CA GLY A 3 36.84 -21.12 -24.86
C GLY A 3 35.78 -21.67 -23.88
N PRO A 4 36.15 -22.60 -22.98
CA PRO A 4 35.20 -23.23 -22.08
C PRO A 4 34.72 -22.25 -21.01
N ALA A 5 33.39 -22.13 -20.89
CA ALA A 5 32.74 -21.40 -19.81
C ALA A 5 32.94 -22.14 -18.48
N THR A 6 33.60 -21.49 -17.51
CA THR A 6 33.75 -22.00 -16.14
C THR A 6 32.41 -21.97 -15.44
N ALA A 7 31.88 -23.14 -15.09
CA ALA A 7 30.64 -23.27 -14.33
C ALA A 7 30.81 -22.67 -12.92
N ALA A 8 29.85 -21.83 -12.50
CA ALA A 8 29.81 -21.26 -11.16
C ALA A 8 29.61 -22.36 -10.10
N PRO A 9 30.20 -22.23 -8.90
CA PRO A 9 29.98 -23.17 -7.80
C PRO A 9 28.49 -23.18 -7.43
N GLN A 10 27.88 -24.36 -7.48
CA GLN A 10 26.51 -24.58 -7.07
C GLN A 10 26.50 -24.74 -5.55
N ASP A 11 25.91 -23.79 -4.83
CA ASP A 11 25.71 -23.94 -3.39
C ASP A 11 24.86 -25.20 -3.11
N PRO A 12 25.20 -26.00 -2.09
CA PRO A 12 24.44 -27.20 -1.77
C PRO A 12 23.01 -26.81 -1.37
N THR A 13 22.03 -27.41 -2.05
CA THR A 13 20.62 -27.27 -1.70
C THR A 13 20.38 -27.95 -0.35
N THR A 14 20.18 -27.16 0.70
CA THR A 14 19.84 -27.67 2.03
C THR A 14 18.33 -27.81 2.17
N SER A 15 17.86 -28.98 2.62
CA SER A 15 16.43 -29.21 2.88
C SER A 15 16.06 -28.62 4.25
N ILE A 16 15.22 -27.59 4.26
CA ILE A 16 14.68 -27.04 5.51
C ILE A 16 13.63 -28.02 6.04
N LYS A 17 13.88 -28.60 7.21
CA LYS A 17 12.90 -29.47 7.88
C LYS A 17 11.78 -28.59 8.45
N ARG A 18 10.53 -29.02 8.29
CA ARG A 18 9.35 -28.26 8.75
C ARG A 18 9.38 -27.93 10.26
N ASP A 19 10.11 -28.73 11.04
CA ASP A 19 10.22 -28.59 12.49
C ASP A 19 11.47 -27.85 12.95
N SER A 20 12.34 -27.40 12.03
CA SER A 20 13.54 -26.63 12.37
C SER A 20 13.32 -25.12 12.39
N ASP A 21 12.08 -24.66 12.23
CA ASP A 21 11.75 -23.24 12.25
C ASP A 21 11.50 -22.77 13.69
N PRO A 22 12.41 -21.99 14.30
CA PRO A 22 12.22 -21.45 15.65
C PRO A 22 11.07 -20.44 15.73
N ALA A 23 10.51 -19.96 14.62
CA ALA A 23 9.33 -19.11 14.64
C ALA A 23 8.06 -19.87 15.04
N ARG A 24 7.98 -21.19 14.76
CA ARG A 24 6.82 -22.03 15.11
C ARG A 24 6.69 -22.34 16.59
N SER A 25 7.77 -22.24 17.37
CA SER A 25 7.70 -22.43 18.82
C SER A 25 7.14 -21.21 19.55
N GLN A 26 6.96 -20.08 18.85
CA GLN A 26 6.29 -18.91 19.39
C GLN A 26 4.79 -19.09 19.23
N ALA A 27 4.06 -19.08 20.34
CA ALA A 27 2.60 -19.15 20.34
C ALA A 27 2.06 -17.93 19.57
N GLU A 28 1.39 -18.18 18.43
CA GLU A 28 0.70 -17.12 17.70
C GLU A 28 -0.41 -16.54 18.60
N PRO A 29 -0.47 -15.21 18.79
CA PRO A 29 -1.54 -14.60 19.57
C PRO A 29 -2.89 -14.92 18.91
N SER A 30 -3.87 -15.41 19.68
CA SER A 30 -5.16 -15.80 19.11
C SER A 30 -6.02 -14.60 18.70
N TYR A 31 -5.67 -13.39 19.18
CA TYR A 31 -6.38 -12.11 18.99
C TYR A 31 -7.90 -12.17 19.24
N GLN A 32 -8.40 -13.22 19.88
CA GLN A 32 -9.83 -13.43 20.09
C GLN A 32 -10.37 -12.45 21.13
N THR A 33 -9.60 -12.24 22.21
CA THR A 33 -10.02 -11.39 23.35
C THR A 33 -9.48 -9.96 23.22
N ARG A 34 -10.18 -9.00 23.84
CA ARG A 34 -9.75 -7.59 23.89
C ARG A 34 -8.41 -7.43 24.59
N GLU A 35 -8.19 -8.18 25.66
CA GLU A 35 -6.95 -8.18 26.44
C GLU A 35 -5.77 -8.70 25.61
N GLU A 36 -5.95 -9.77 24.85
CA GLU A 36 -4.94 -10.27 23.90
C GLU A 36 -4.59 -9.24 22.83
N ARG A 37 -5.60 -8.53 22.28
CA ARG A 37 -5.35 -7.47 21.28
C ARG A 37 -4.59 -6.29 21.86
N LEU A 38 -4.84 -5.92 23.11
CA LEU A 38 -4.12 -4.86 23.80
C LEU A 38 -2.68 -5.29 24.14
N ASN A 39 -2.50 -6.53 24.60
CA ASN A 39 -1.19 -7.09 24.96
C ASN A 39 -0.30 -7.33 23.73
N ALA A 40 -0.88 -7.73 22.61
CA ALA A 40 -0.13 -7.99 21.38
C ALA A 40 0.55 -6.73 20.83
N LYS A 41 0.08 -5.52 21.23
CA LYS A 41 0.38 -4.20 20.66
C LYS A 41 0.09 -4.20 19.15
N PRO A 42 -0.66 -3.22 18.61
CA PRO A 42 -0.83 -3.14 17.17
C PRO A 42 0.54 -3.10 16.51
N LEU A 43 0.72 -3.92 15.48
CA LEU A 43 1.94 -3.98 14.70
C LEU A 43 2.26 -2.56 14.24
N ASP A 44 3.32 -1.95 14.77
CA ASP A 44 3.70 -0.60 14.37
C ASP A 44 4.04 -0.66 12.87
N TRP A 45 3.15 -0.08 12.06
CA TRP A 45 3.29 -0.06 10.61
C TRP A 45 4.60 0.60 10.19
N ASN A 46 5.06 1.59 10.94
CA ASN A 46 6.34 2.26 10.69
C ASN A 46 7.53 1.37 11.04
N ALA A 47 7.40 0.50 12.05
CA ALA A 47 8.43 -0.46 12.42
C ALA A 47 8.48 -1.65 11.47
N THR A 48 7.33 -2.16 11.01
CA THR A 48 7.24 -3.42 10.25
C THR A 48 7.46 -3.30 8.75
N LYS A 49 7.09 -2.17 8.13
CA LYS A 49 7.41 -1.92 6.71
C LYS A 49 8.80 -1.31 6.52
N GLY A 50 9.43 -0.88 7.61
CA GLY A 50 10.62 -0.04 7.59
C GLY A 50 10.31 1.35 7.02
N LYS A 51 11.12 2.36 7.39
CA LYS A 51 11.02 3.68 6.74
C LYS A 51 11.59 3.56 5.32
N PRO A 52 10.86 3.94 4.27
CA PRO A 52 11.41 4.00 2.92
C PRO A 52 12.66 4.89 2.94
N ARG A 53 13.83 4.33 2.66
CA ARG A 53 15.05 5.14 2.54
C ARG A 53 14.93 5.96 1.27
N ARG A 54 14.98 7.29 1.38
CA ARG A 54 15.08 8.17 0.20
C ARG A 54 16.36 7.80 -0.55
N LYS A 55 16.22 7.19 -1.72
CA LYS A 55 17.33 7.03 -2.66
C LYS A 55 17.57 8.38 -3.33
N ALA A 56 18.84 8.75 -3.50
CA ALA A 56 19.19 9.91 -4.31
C ALA A 56 18.79 9.60 -5.76
N GLN A 57 17.98 10.48 -6.35
CA GLN A 57 17.63 10.35 -7.76
C GLN A 57 18.88 10.53 -8.62
N THR A 58 19.06 9.63 -9.58
CA THR A 58 20.08 9.75 -10.63
C THR A 58 19.76 10.92 -11.55
N ALA A 59 20.76 11.41 -12.30
CA ALA A 59 20.57 12.51 -13.26
C ALA A 59 19.51 12.16 -14.33
N ALA A 60 19.42 10.89 -14.73
CA ALA A 60 18.42 10.39 -15.66
C ALA A 60 17.00 10.45 -15.08
N GLU A 61 16.81 10.03 -13.82
CA GLU A 61 15.52 10.08 -13.13
C GLU A 61 15.05 11.52 -12.86
N LYS A 62 15.97 12.44 -12.57
CA LYS A 62 15.64 13.86 -12.44
C LYS A 62 15.17 14.45 -13.76
N LYS A 63 15.84 14.10 -14.86
CA LYS A 63 15.46 14.55 -16.20
C LYS A 63 14.10 13.98 -16.61
N SER A 64 13.88 12.68 -16.40
CA SER A 64 12.58 12.05 -16.69
C SER A 64 11.43 12.63 -15.86
N LEU A 65 11.69 13.02 -14.61
CA LEU A 65 10.68 13.67 -13.77
C LEU A 65 10.40 15.12 -14.20
N ALA A 66 11.41 15.84 -14.67
CA ALA A 66 11.25 17.18 -15.21
C ALA A 66 10.52 17.18 -16.57
N ASP A 67 10.77 16.15 -17.39
CA ASP A 67 10.14 15.96 -18.69
C ASP A 67 8.75 15.28 -18.58
N ALA A 68 8.41 14.75 -17.40
CA ALA A 68 7.10 14.16 -17.14
C ALA A 68 6.05 15.28 -17.11
N LYS A 69 5.25 15.36 -18.18
CA LYS A 69 4.08 16.23 -18.24
C LYS A 69 3.07 15.72 -17.22
N ALA A 70 2.64 16.58 -16.29
CA ALA A 70 1.49 16.26 -15.45
C ALA A 70 0.27 16.16 -16.37
N GLU A 71 -0.15 14.93 -16.68
CA GLU A 71 -1.42 14.66 -17.32
C GLU A 71 -2.51 14.95 -16.28
N HIS A 72 -2.82 16.25 -16.12
CA HIS A 72 -4.09 16.64 -15.58
C HIS A 72 -5.12 16.22 -16.62
N ALA A 73 -5.79 15.09 -16.36
CA ALA A 73 -7.11 14.91 -16.93
C ALA A 73 -7.92 16.11 -16.44
N GLU A 74 -8.17 17.07 -17.33
CA GLU A 74 -9.28 18.00 -17.16
C GLU A 74 -10.47 17.09 -16.88
N GLY A 75 -10.97 17.13 -15.64
CA GLY A 75 -12.19 16.42 -15.29
C GLY A 75 -13.21 16.75 -16.38
N GLY A 76 -13.87 15.72 -16.92
CA GLY A 76 -14.87 15.93 -17.97
C GLY A 76 -15.85 17.03 -17.55
N ALA A 77 -16.42 17.72 -18.54
CA ALA A 77 -17.41 18.76 -18.28
C ALA A 77 -18.42 18.27 -17.23
N PRO A 78 -18.74 19.08 -16.20
CA PRO A 78 -19.70 18.69 -15.17
C PRO A 78 -20.99 18.20 -15.83
N ASP A 79 -21.56 17.10 -15.35
CA ASP A 79 -22.81 16.59 -15.89
C ASP A 79 -23.89 17.67 -15.69
N PRO A 80 -24.55 18.17 -16.77
CA PRO A 80 -25.58 19.19 -16.66
C PRO A 80 -26.79 18.75 -15.82
N LYS A 81 -26.96 17.44 -15.59
CA LYS A 81 -28.03 16.87 -14.75
C LYS A 81 -27.60 16.59 -13.31
N ALA A 82 -26.32 16.77 -12.97
CA ALA A 82 -25.81 16.49 -11.62
C ALA A 82 -26.60 17.26 -10.55
N ASP A 83 -26.91 18.53 -10.81
CA ASP A 83 -27.66 19.37 -9.85
C ASP A 83 -29.12 18.92 -9.67
N GLU A 84 -29.77 18.47 -10.74
CA GLU A 84 -31.14 17.95 -10.68
C GLU A 84 -31.19 16.62 -9.94
N GLU A 85 -30.24 15.71 -10.22
CA GLU A 85 -30.14 14.44 -9.51
C GLU A 85 -29.75 14.63 -8.04
N ALA A 86 -28.84 15.55 -7.72
CA ALA A 86 -28.46 15.87 -6.35
C ALA A 86 -29.66 16.41 -5.54
N ARG A 87 -30.46 17.29 -6.13
CA ARG A 87 -31.71 17.79 -5.50
C ARG A 87 -32.75 16.69 -5.31
N ARG A 88 -32.81 15.72 -6.22
CA ARG A 88 -33.73 14.57 -6.11
C ARG A 88 -33.29 13.57 -5.04
N LEU A 89 -31.99 13.28 -4.95
CA LEU A 89 -31.43 12.29 -4.04
C LEU A 89 -31.26 12.82 -2.62
N HIS A 90 -30.93 14.11 -2.48
CA HIS A 90 -30.65 14.73 -1.20
C HIS A 90 -31.52 15.99 -0.98
N PRO A 91 -32.85 15.87 -0.96
CA PRO A 91 -33.73 17.04 -0.84
C PRO A 91 -33.54 17.80 0.48
N ASP A 92 -33.05 17.13 1.53
CA ASP A 92 -32.85 17.73 2.85
C ASP A 92 -31.64 18.66 2.95
N ASP A 93 -30.64 18.48 2.08
CA ASP A 93 -29.46 19.36 2.00
C ASP A 93 -29.79 20.71 1.33
N TRP A 94 -30.91 20.77 0.62
CA TRP A 94 -31.40 21.97 -0.06
C TRP A 94 -32.49 22.72 0.74
N LYS A 95 -32.93 22.16 1.87
CA LYS A 95 -33.88 22.84 2.77
C LYS A 95 -33.13 23.91 3.57
N ALA A 96 -33.68 25.13 3.56
CA ALA A 96 -33.17 26.20 4.40
C ALA A 96 -33.15 25.77 5.89
N PRO A 97 -32.23 26.27 6.73
CA PRO A 97 -32.02 25.81 8.11
C PRO A 97 -33.22 26.02 9.07
N GLY A 98 -34.39 26.45 8.59
CA GLY A 98 -35.65 26.49 9.33
C GLY A 98 -36.71 25.45 8.89
N GLN A 99 -36.41 24.62 7.89
CA GLN A 99 -37.31 23.60 7.33
C GLN A 99 -36.87 22.16 7.65
N GLN A 100 -35.71 21.98 8.29
CA GLN A 100 -35.31 20.73 8.92
C GLN A 100 -35.96 20.66 10.31
N ARG A 101 -37.20 20.15 10.39
CA ARG A 101 -37.84 19.74 11.64
C ARG A 101 -38.26 18.30 11.53
#